data_AF-A0A1H3W5I4-F1
#
_entry.id   AF-A0A1H3W5I4-F1
#
_cell.length_a   1.000
_cell.length_b   1.000
_cell.length_c   1.000
_cell.angle_alpha   90.00
_cell.angle_beta   90.00
_cell.angle_gamma   90.00
#
_symmetry.space_group_name_H-M   'P 1'
#
loop_
_entity.id
_entity.type
_entity.pdbx_description
1 polymer ?
#
loop_
_entity_poly.entity_id
_entity_poly.type
_entity_poly.pdbx_seq_one_letter_code
_entity_poly.pdbx_strand_id
1 'polypeptide(L)'
;MPNRVLRDWTDSERINELSVNAECLFVRLMMKADDYGNFNANSKLVKSLCFPLKDFREADITRWIQELETSGLIALYEADNKKYLHIINFGQRLRTMNPKFPQYIDNQQTGNPCPQPAVICPQPAVICPPETKRNEVETNIDTKVSMSTVVDEKAPLPYDSVEKTKTGIWEYLKTGPKEAEPYVDFWNLFAAEKGVPKVRDITRKRRQKLKVRLGEKSFNFCNILKMAGNSEFLLSHGWFAFDWIIENDSNYLKILEGNYQPKEKNDQKEPVKSPKIVKI
;
A
#
# COMPACT_ATOMS: atom_id res chain seq x y z
N MET A 1 20.63 5.62 8.89
CA MET A 1 21.32 5.39 7.60
C MET A 1 20.28 5.20 6.51
N PRO A 2 20.41 5.79 5.31
CA PRO A 2 19.46 5.56 4.23
C PRO A 2 19.49 4.09 3.82
N ASN A 3 18.34 3.42 3.90
CA ASN A 3 18.16 1.99 3.64
C ASN A 3 17.43 1.80 2.31
N ARG A 4 18.12 2.09 1.20
CA ARG A 4 17.60 2.03 -0.17
C ARG A 4 18.09 0.74 -0.84
N VAL A 5 17.18 -0.19 -1.12
CA VAL A 5 17.46 -1.32 -2.02
C VAL A 5 16.89 -0.99 -3.40
N LEU A 6 17.75 -1.00 -4.41
CA LEU A 6 17.31 -0.88 -5.80
C LEU A 6 16.50 -2.14 -6.16
N ARG A 7 15.26 -1.93 -6.58
CA ARG A 7 14.43 -2.99 -7.15
C ARG A 7 14.99 -3.43 -8.50
N ASP A 8 14.83 -4.71 -8.82
CA ASP A 8 15.11 -5.21 -10.16
C ASP A 8 13.98 -4.83 -11.11
N TRP A 9 14.36 -4.29 -12.25
CA TRP A 9 13.47 -3.84 -13.33
C TRP A 9 13.95 -4.33 -14.70
N THR A 10 14.99 -5.15 -14.73
CA THR A 10 15.57 -5.68 -15.97
C THR A 10 14.62 -6.66 -16.68
N ASP A 11 13.62 -7.16 -15.96
CA ASP A 11 12.54 -8.01 -16.44
C ASP A 11 11.40 -7.23 -17.11
N SER A 12 11.39 -5.91 -17.02
CA SER A 12 10.26 -5.08 -17.45
C SER A 12 10.33 -4.75 -18.93
N GLU A 13 9.28 -5.11 -19.69
CA GLU A 13 9.16 -4.84 -21.14
C GLU A 13 9.37 -3.34 -21.47
N ARG A 14 8.84 -2.44 -20.63
CA ARG A 14 8.99 -0.98 -20.78
C ARG A 14 10.44 -0.50 -20.79
N ILE A 15 11.31 -1.17 -20.02
CA ILE A 15 12.74 -0.81 -19.96
C ILE A 15 13.47 -1.40 -21.15
N ASN A 16 13.08 -2.60 -21.58
CA ASN A 16 13.67 -3.25 -22.75
C ASN A 16 13.38 -2.50 -24.06
N GLU A 17 12.33 -1.69 -24.12
CA GLU A 17 12.01 -0.81 -25.25
C GLU A 17 12.89 0.46 -25.32
N LEU A 18 13.62 0.80 -24.25
CA LEU A 18 14.45 2.00 -24.19
C LEU A 18 15.79 1.82 -24.90
N SER A 19 16.34 2.95 -25.33
CA SER A 19 17.74 3.08 -25.70
C SER A 19 18.64 2.92 -24.47
N VAL A 20 19.83 2.36 -24.68
CA VAL A 20 20.84 2.12 -23.62
C VAL A 20 21.16 3.39 -22.81
N ASN A 21 21.16 4.56 -23.48
CA ASN A 21 21.42 5.82 -22.80
C ASN A 21 20.22 6.29 -21.95
N ALA A 22 18.99 6.09 -22.42
CA ALA A 22 17.79 6.38 -21.66
C ALA A 22 17.65 5.45 -20.43
N GLU A 23 17.97 4.16 -20.58
CA GLU A 23 18.06 3.22 -19.46
C GLU A 23 19.11 3.68 -18.43
N CYS A 24 20.30 4.10 -18.89
CA CYS A 24 21.34 4.63 -18.01
C CYS A 24 20.89 5.89 -17.25
N LEU A 25 20.16 6.79 -17.93
CA LEU A 25 19.57 7.96 -17.30
C LEU A 25 18.55 7.54 -16.24
N PHE A 26 17.66 6.59 -16.53
CA PHE A 26 16.67 6.08 -15.60
C PHE A 26 17.30 5.52 -14.32
N VAL A 27 18.32 4.66 -14.44
CA VAL A 27 19.03 4.10 -13.28
C VAL A 27 19.67 5.20 -12.44
N ARG A 28 20.25 6.23 -13.07
CA ARG A 28 20.84 7.38 -12.35
C ARG A 28 19.77 8.23 -11.67
N LEU A 29 18.62 8.43 -12.30
CA LEU A 29 17.47 9.10 -11.70
C LEU A 29 16.97 8.33 -10.47
N MET A 30 16.90 7.00 -10.52
CA MET A 30 16.53 6.17 -9.35
C MET A 30 17.43 6.37 -8.14
N MET A 31 18.70 6.73 -8.35
CA MET A 31 19.66 7.03 -7.29
C MET A 31 19.55 8.46 -6.77
N LYS A 32 19.14 9.41 -7.63
CA LYS A 32 19.11 10.86 -7.32
C LYS A 32 17.74 11.38 -6.93
N ALA A 33 16.67 10.68 -7.28
CA ALA A 33 15.31 11.01 -6.89
C ALA A 33 15.13 10.91 -5.37
N ASP A 34 14.21 11.72 -4.86
CA ASP A 34 13.85 11.78 -3.44
C ASP A 34 13.19 10.46 -2.97
N ASP A 35 12.78 10.41 -1.70
CA ASP A 35 12.13 9.23 -1.12
C ASP A 35 10.74 8.96 -1.74
N TYR A 36 10.18 9.94 -2.42
CA TYR A 36 8.90 9.88 -3.13
C TYR A 36 9.06 9.60 -4.63
N GLY A 37 10.29 9.49 -5.15
CA GLY A 37 10.56 9.28 -6.58
C GLY A 37 10.44 10.54 -7.43
N ASN A 38 10.40 11.74 -6.83
CA ASN A 38 10.40 13.01 -7.54
C ASN A 38 11.81 13.53 -7.81
N PHE A 39 11.94 14.24 -8.93
CA PHE A 39 13.17 14.90 -9.33
C PHE A 39 12.90 16.12 -10.22
N ASN A 40 13.88 17.01 -10.39
CA ASN A 40 13.77 18.15 -11.29
C ASN A 40 13.82 17.68 -12.76
N ALA A 41 12.86 18.12 -13.59
CA ALA A 41 12.84 17.78 -15.03
C ALA A 41 13.63 18.76 -15.91
N ASN A 42 14.29 19.76 -15.32
CA ASN A 42 15.15 20.66 -16.08
C ASN A 42 16.38 19.90 -16.62
N SER A 43 16.51 19.83 -17.95
CA SER A 43 17.58 19.09 -18.64
C SER A 43 18.98 19.48 -18.17
N LYS A 44 19.20 20.74 -17.79
CA LYS A 44 20.49 21.22 -17.25
C LYS A 44 20.78 20.65 -15.86
N LEU A 45 19.77 20.59 -15.00
CA LEU A 45 19.90 19.99 -13.66
C LEU A 45 20.09 18.48 -13.76
N VAL A 46 19.29 17.81 -14.59
CA VAL A 46 19.43 16.37 -14.86
C VAL A 46 20.84 16.06 -15.37
N LYS A 47 21.36 16.82 -16.34
CA LYS A 47 22.75 16.68 -16.81
C LYS A 47 23.75 16.80 -15.66
N SER A 48 23.70 17.90 -14.91
CA SER A 48 24.68 18.19 -13.86
C SER A 48 24.69 17.15 -12.72
N LEU A 49 23.51 16.64 -12.35
CA LEU A 49 23.34 15.76 -11.19
C LEU A 49 23.46 14.28 -11.55
N CYS A 50 22.91 13.85 -12.69
CA CYS A 50 22.98 12.46 -13.14
C CYS A 50 24.30 12.17 -13.86
N PHE A 51 24.87 13.16 -14.57
CA PHE A 51 26.09 12.99 -15.38
C PHE A 51 27.17 14.05 -15.05
N PRO A 52 27.66 14.12 -13.80
CA PRO A 52 28.61 15.16 -13.39
C PRO A 52 29.96 15.09 -14.12
N LEU A 53 30.40 13.89 -14.53
CA LEU A 53 31.70 13.66 -15.19
C LEU A 53 31.58 13.37 -16.69
N LYS A 54 30.36 13.22 -17.23
CA LYS A 54 30.13 12.90 -18.64
C LYS A 54 29.53 14.10 -19.34
N ASP A 55 30.02 14.39 -20.53
CA ASP A 55 29.48 15.48 -21.34
C ASP A 55 28.45 14.95 -22.35
N PHE A 56 27.21 15.39 -22.19
CA PHE A 56 26.08 15.10 -23.08
C PHE A 56 25.39 16.40 -23.47
N ARG A 57 24.79 16.49 -24.66
CA ARG A 57 24.07 17.70 -25.05
C ARG A 57 22.74 17.75 -24.29
N GLU A 58 22.27 18.96 -23.97
CA GLU A 58 20.97 19.14 -23.29
C GLU A 58 19.80 18.60 -24.12
N ALA A 59 19.95 18.59 -25.45
CA ALA A 59 19.00 18.00 -26.38
C ALA A 59 18.90 16.46 -26.23
N ASP A 60 20.03 15.77 -26.01
CA ASP A 60 20.04 14.33 -25.82
C ASP A 60 19.33 13.94 -24.53
N ILE A 61 19.59 14.71 -23.46
CA ILE A 61 18.91 14.54 -22.17
C ILE A 61 17.40 14.74 -22.31
N THR A 62 16.99 15.79 -23.02
CA THR A 62 15.56 16.05 -23.27
C THR A 62 14.91 14.91 -24.04
N ARG A 63 15.59 14.36 -25.06
CA ARG A 63 15.11 13.21 -25.82
C ARG A 63 14.95 11.98 -24.93
N TRP A 64 15.92 11.67 -24.08
CA TRP A 64 15.83 10.52 -23.18
C TRP A 64 14.72 10.69 -22.14
N ILE A 65 14.50 11.90 -21.63
CA ILE A 65 13.36 12.20 -20.73
C ILE A 65 12.04 11.91 -21.44
N GLN A 66 11.87 12.36 -22.69
CA GLN A 66 10.67 12.07 -23.48
C GLN A 66 10.48 10.58 -23.76
N GLU A 67 11.57 9.84 -23.98
CA GLU A 67 11.56 8.39 -24.17
C GLU A 67 11.09 7.65 -22.91
N LEU A 68 11.54 8.10 -21.74
CA LEU A 68 11.09 7.58 -20.44
C LEU A 68 9.63 7.93 -20.15
N GLU A 69 9.16 9.09 -20.59
CA GLU A 69 7.75 9.49 -20.48
C GLU A 69 6.87 8.64 -21.40
N THR A 70 7.31 8.42 -22.65
CA THR A 70 6.58 7.64 -23.66
C THR A 70 6.44 6.17 -23.25
N SER A 71 7.49 5.58 -22.68
CA SER A 71 7.45 4.21 -22.12
C SER A 71 6.64 4.10 -20.82
N GLY A 72 6.17 5.23 -20.27
CA GLY A 72 5.37 5.26 -19.04
C GLY A 72 6.17 4.91 -17.78
N LEU A 73 7.48 5.15 -17.77
CA LEU A 73 8.34 4.97 -16.59
C LEU A 73 8.40 6.23 -15.73
N ILE A 74 8.25 7.40 -16.34
CA ILE A 74 8.18 8.67 -15.63
C ILE A 74 6.92 9.46 -16.03
N ALA A 75 6.46 10.32 -15.13
CA ALA A 75 5.43 11.31 -15.40
C ALA A 75 6.01 12.71 -15.21
N LEU A 76 5.88 13.57 -16.22
CA LEU A 76 6.25 14.98 -16.12
C LEU A 76 5.08 15.77 -15.52
N TYR A 77 5.39 16.70 -14.61
CA TYR A 77 4.40 17.61 -14.04
C TYR A 77 5.02 18.97 -13.76
N GLU A 78 4.16 19.97 -13.57
CA GLU A 78 4.57 21.34 -13.27
C GLU A 78 4.05 21.75 -11.89
N ALA A 79 4.93 22.33 -11.07
CA ALA A 79 4.60 22.93 -9.79
C ALA A 79 5.43 24.21 -9.63
N ASP A 80 4.85 25.27 -9.06
CA ASP A 80 5.54 26.55 -8.86
C ASP A 80 6.26 27.09 -10.12
N ASN A 81 5.63 26.92 -11.29
CA ASN A 81 6.18 27.30 -12.61
C ASN A 81 7.53 26.63 -12.95
N LYS A 82 7.80 25.46 -12.35
CA LYS A 82 8.97 24.61 -12.61
C LYS A 82 8.52 23.22 -13.02
N LYS A 83 9.30 22.62 -13.93
CA LYS A 83 9.07 21.26 -14.42
C LYS A 83 9.74 20.24 -13.51
N TYR A 84 8.98 19.25 -13.09
CA TYR A 84 9.40 18.11 -12.29
C TYR A 84 9.06 16.80 -13.01
N LEU A 85 9.76 15.74 -12.62
CA LEU A 85 9.47 14.39 -13.06
C LEU A 85 9.20 13.53 -11.83
N HIS A 86 8.28 12.58 -11.97
CA HIS A 86 7.95 11.57 -10.98
C HIS A 86 8.22 10.19 -11.57
N ILE A 87 8.94 9.34 -10.83
CA ILE A 87 9.21 7.96 -11.25
C ILE A 87 8.02 7.10 -10.85
N ILE A 88 7.35 6.52 -11.84
CA ILE A 88 6.18 5.68 -11.63
C ILE A 88 6.61 4.37 -10.96
N ASN A 89 5.81 3.91 -9.99
CA ASN A 89 6.07 2.68 -9.22
C ASN A 89 7.40 2.67 -8.45
N PHE A 90 8.00 3.82 -8.13
CA PHE A 90 9.31 3.94 -7.46
C PHE A 90 9.52 2.97 -6.28
N GLY A 91 8.49 2.80 -5.44
CA GLY A 91 8.28 1.68 -4.51
C GLY A 91 9.52 0.93 -4.04
N GLN A 92 10.39 1.57 -3.25
CA GLN A 92 11.60 0.94 -2.73
C GLN A 92 11.26 -0.06 -1.61
N ARG A 93 11.82 -1.27 -1.72
CA ARG A 93 11.65 -2.31 -0.69
C ARG A 93 12.66 -2.09 0.44
N LEU A 94 12.23 -2.42 1.66
CA LEU A 94 13.13 -2.55 2.80
C LEU A 94 14.05 -3.76 2.58
N ARG A 95 15.32 -3.59 2.97
CA ARG A 95 16.45 -4.53 2.96
C ARG A 95 16.10 -6.02 2.80
N THR A 96 16.79 -6.71 1.90
CA THR A 96 16.82 -8.18 1.89
C THR A 96 17.66 -8.68 3.07
N MET A 97 17.05 -9.43 4.00
CA MET A 97 17.71 -9.89 5.24
C MET A 97 18.69 -11.04 5.02
N ASN A 98 18.48 -11.84 3.97
CA ASN A 98 19.35 -12.97 3.61
C ASN A 98 19.99 -12.73 2.24
N PRO A 99 21.30 -13.01 2.07
CA PRO A 99 21.95 -12.88 0.77
C PRO A 99 21.35 -13.89 -0.22
N LYS A 100 21.02 -13.43 -1.42
CA LYS A 100 20.50 -14.31 -2.50
C LYS A 100 21.60 -15.13 -3.16
N PHE A 101 22.83 -14.65 -3.12
CA PHE A 101 23.99 -15.25 -3.76
C PHE A 101 25.01 -15.68 -2.72
N PRO A 102 25.84 -16.71 -3.01
CA PRO A 102 26.95 -17.10 -2.14
C PRO A 102 27.84 -15.90 -1.80
N GLN A 103 28.35 -15.86 -0.57
CA GLN A 103 29.28 -14.82 -0.17
C GLN A 103 30.61 -15.02 -0.88
N TYR A 104 31.16 -13.93 -1.42
CA TYR A 104 32.51 -13.92 -1.96
C TYR A 104 33.51 -14.08 -0.81
N ILE A 105 34.38 -15.08 -0.89
CA ILE A 105 35.48 -15.29 0.05
C ILE A 105 36.72 -14.65 -0.57
N ASP A 106 37.19 -13.56 0.02
CA ASP A 106 38.43 -12.91 -0.39
C ASP A 106 39.63 -13.67 0.18
N ASN A 107 40.31 -14.45 -0.68
CA ASN A 107 41.50 -15.22 -0.30
C ASN A 107 42.77 -14.36 -0.17
N GLN A 108 42.68 -13.03 -0.25
CA GLN A 108 43.84 -12.11 -0.18
C GLN A 108 44.03 -11.43 1.19
N GLN A 109 43.32 -11.85 2.25
CA GLN A 109 43.64 -11.42 3.62
C GLN A 109 44.56 -12.43 4.33
N THR A 110 45.77 -12.63 3.80
CA THR A 110 46.91 -13.13 4.58
C THR A 110 47.58 -11.96 5.32
N GLY A 111 46.83 -11.38 6.25
CA GLY A 111 47.34 -10.44 7.23
C GLY A 111 46.63 -10.73 8.53
N ASN A 112 47.34 -11.43 9.44
CA ASN A 112 46.98 -11.81 10.81
C ASN A 112 45.53 -11.51 11.22
N PRO A 113 44.68 -12.51 11.52
CA PRO A 113 43.38 -12.24 12.09
C PRO A 113 43.59 -11.46 13.38
N CYS A 114 43.22 -10.18 13.37
CA CYS A 114 42.99 -9.45 14.60
C CYS A 114 41.99 -10.31 15.37
N PRO A 115 42.33 -10.81 16.58
CA PRO A 115 41.41 -11.65 17.32
C PRO A 115 40.21 -10.78 17.61
N GLN A 116 39.13 -10.96 16.86
CA GLN A 116 37.84 -10.49 17.30
C GLN A 116 37.60 -11.27 18.59
N PRO A 117 37.55 -10.62 19.77
CA PRO A 117 37.08 -11.33 20.93
C PRO A 117 35.72 -11.90 20.55
N ALA A 118 35.52 -13.18 20.86
CA ALA A 118 34.20 -13.77 20.90
C ALA A 118 33.41 -12.97 21.94
N VAL A 119 32.85 -11.84 21.51
CA VAL A 119 31.88 -11.11 22.29
C VAL A 119 30.61 -11.93 22.13
N ILE A 120 30.52 -12.97 22.96
CA ILE A 120 29.27 -13.35 23.57
C ILE A 120 28.78 -12.05 24.22
N CYS A 121 27.97 -11.31 23.48
CA CYS A 121 27.19 -10.21 24.00
C CYS A 121 25.88 -10.86 24.48
N PRO A 122 25.70 -11.20 25.76
CA PRO A 122 24.36 -11.29 26.30
C PRO A 122 23.88 -9.85 26.46
N GLN A 123 23.43 -9.24 25.37
CA GLN A 123 22.76 -7.95 25.48
C GLN A 123 21.26 -8.18 25.68
N PRO A 124 20.69 -7.57 26.74
CA PRO A 124 19.28 -7.71 27.07
C PRO A 124 18.43 -7.20 25.91
N ALA A 125 17.22 -7.73 25.79
CA ALA A 125 16.21 -7.29 24.85
C ALA A 125 15.92 -5.79 25.01
N VAL A 126 16.74 -4.95 24.37
CA VAL A 126 16.39 -3.57 24.06
C VAL A 126 15.42 -3.70 22.89
N ILE A 127 14.14 -3.64 23.24
CA ILE A 127 13.05 -3.44 22.30
C ILE A 127 13.30 -2.08 21.66
N CYS A 128 14.10 -2.05 20.59
CA CYS A 128 14.06 -0.96 19.63
C CYS A 128 12.69 -1.04 18.95
N PRO A 129 11.81 -0.04 19.11
CA PRO A 129 10.54 -0.03 18.42
C PRO A 129 10.81 -0.12 16.91
N PRO A 130 10.07 -0.92 16.13
CA PRO A 130 10.22 -0.89 14.68
C PRO A 130 9.85 0.51 14.21
N GLU A 131 10.85 1.25 13.71
CA GLU A 131 10.66 2.56 13.09
C GLU A 131 9.62 2.42 11.98
N THR A 132 8.45 2.98 12.28
CA THR A 132 7.28 2.96 11.43
C THR A 132 7.57 3.84 10.23
N LYS A 133 7.44 3.30 9.01
CA LYS A 133 7.52 4.04 7.75
C LYS A 133 6.82 5.40 7.91
N ARG A 134 7.62 6.46 7.96
CA ARG A 134 7.24 7.87 7.98
C ARG A 134 6.61 8.19 6.63
N ASN A 135 5.31 7.99 6.53
CA ASN A 135 4.54 8.65 5.48
C ASN A 135 4.23 10.04 6.03
N GLU A 136 5.09 11.01 5.75
CA GLU A 136 4.75 12.44 5.67
C GLU A 136 4.07 12.73 4.32
N VAL A 137 3.74 13.98 4.06
CA VAL A 137 2.76 14.53 3.10
C VAL A 137 1.38 14.85 3.71
N GLU A 138 1.42 15.78 4.64
CA GLU A 138 0.59 16.97 4.52
C GLU A 138 0.31 17.33 3.06
N THR A 139 -0.94 17.63 2.74
CA THR A 139 -1.23 18.73 1.82
C THR A 139 -2.39 19.52 2.38
N ASN A 140 -2.08 20.67 2.96
CA ASN A 140 -2.93 21.84 2.84
C ASN A 140 -2.76 22.35 1.41
N ILE A 141 -3.87 22.52 0.69
CA ILE A 141 -3.99 23.60 -0.29
C ILE A 141 -5.36 24.23 -0.07
N ASP A 142 -5.30 25.44 0.47
CA ASP A 142 -6.39 26.40 0.53
C ASP A 142 -6.90 26.77 -0.87
N THR A 143 -8.21 26.99 -0.87
CA THR A 143 -9.13 27.44 -1.90
C THR A 143 -8.62 28.57 -2.81
N LYS A 144 -8.96 28.47 -4.11
CA LYS A 144 -9.69 29.51 -4.87
C LYS A 144 -10.09 29.01 -6.25
N VAL A 145 -11.32 28.50 -6.37
CA VAL A 145 -12.13 28.64 -7.59
C VAL A 145 -13.54 28.98 -7.15
N SER A 146 -13.91 30.23 -7.40
CA SER A 146 -15.26 30.74 -7.47
C SER A 146 -15.99 30.11 -8.65
N MET A 147 -17.08 29.40 -8.40
CA MET A 147 -18.18 29.28 -9.36
C MET A 147 -19.48 29.02 -8.59
N SER A 148 -20.41 29.95 -8.74
CA SER A 148 -21.77 29.93 -8.25
C SER A 148 -22.59 28.82 -8.95
N THR A 149 -23.40 28.07 -8.20
CA THR A 149 -24.84 27.82 -8.47
C THR A 149 -25.46 26.99 -7.34
N VAL A 150 -26.72 27.29 -7.08
CA VAL A 150 -27.55 26.89 -5.94
C VAL A 150 -28.09 25.46 -6.10
N VAL A 151 -28.05 24.65 -5.02
CA VAL A 151 -29.15 23.76 -4.58
C VAL A 151 -28.94 23.32 -3.13
N ASP A 152 -29.96 23.54 -2.30
CA ASP A 152 -30.07 23.13 -0.89
C ASP A 152 -30.00 21.60 -0.72
N GLU A 153 -29.12 21.13 0.16
CA GLU A 153 -29.26 19.86 0.86
C GLU A 153 -28.58 19.98 2.23
N LYS A 154 -29.32 19.77 3.32
CA LYS A 154 -28.83 19.94 4.71
C LYS A 154 -27.50 19.22 4.89
N ALA A 155 -26.45 19.97 5.21
CA ALA A 155 -25.18 19.40 5.62
C ALA A 155 -25.43 18.37 6.75
N PRO A 156 -24.93 17.12 6.62
CA PRO A 156 -25.06 16.12 7.67
C PRO A 156 -24.55 16.69 8.99
N LEU A 157 -25.31 16.48 10.08
CA LEU A 157 -24.91 16.92 11.42
C LEU A 157 -23.47 16.44 11.72
N PRO A 158 -22.66 17.24 12.43
CA PRO A 158 -21.30 16.83 12.80
C PRO A 158 -21.32 15.49 13.55
N TYR A 159 -20.41 14.57 13.19
CA TYR A 159 -20.37 13.24 13.81
C TYR A 159 -20.24 13.30 15.34
N ASP A 160 -19.59 14.32 15.89
CA ASP A 160 -19.43 14.53 17.33
C ASP A 160 -20.75 14.68 18.09
N SER A 161 -21.82 15.05 17.40
CA SER A 161 -23.17 15.19 17.98
C SER A 161 -23.99 13.89 17.92
N VAL A 162 -23.46 12.83 17.28
CA VAL A 162 -24.14 11.54 17.13
C VAL A 162 -23.92 10.70 18.37
N GLU A 163 -24.99 10.09 18.88
CA GLU A 163 -24.89 9.11 19.95
C GLU A 163 -24.02 7.92 19.51
N LYS A 164 -22.98 7.61 20.28
CA LYS A 164 -22.02 6.52 19.98
C LYS A 164 -22.57 5.12 20.25
N THR A 165 -23.83 4.89 19.86
CA THR A 165 -24.52 3.60 19.90
C THR A 165 -24.40 2.89 18.55
N LYS A 166 -24.57 1.57 18.52
CA LYS A 166 -24.53 0.78 17.28
C LYS A 166 -25.54 1.30 16.26
N THR A 167 -26.75 1.63 16.71
CA THR A 167 -27.84 2.13 15.86
C THR A 167 -27.57 3.56 15.38
N GLY A 168 -27.12 4.45 16.26
CA GLY A 168 -26.83 5.86 15.90
C GLY A 168 -25.72 5.97 14.85
N ILE A 169 -24.62 5.23 15.04
CA ILE A 169 -23.52 5.22 14.08
C ILE A 169 -23.93 4.54 12.78
N TRP A 170 -24.70 3.45 12.83
CA TRP A 170 -25.19 2.79 11.62
C TRP A 170 -26.06 3.71 10.75
N GLU A 171 -26.96 4.49 11.38
CA GLU A 171 -27.79 5.45 10.66
C GLU A 171 -26.94 6.57 10.03
N TYR A 172 -25.95 7.07 10.79
CA TYR A 172 -25.00 8.06 10.29
C TYR A 172 -24.19 7.55 9.09
N LEU A 173 -23.71 6.31 9.15
CA LEU A 173 -22.93 5.71 8.07
C LEU A 173 -23.68 5.58 6.74
N LYS A 174 -25.02 5.51 6.76
CA LYS A 174 -25.84 5.50 5.53
C LYS A 174 -25.76 6.82 4.76
N THR A 175 -25.42 7.92 5.44
CA THR A 175 -25.26 9.23 4.78
C THR A 175 -24.00 9.30 3.91
N GLY A 176 -23.12 8.29 3.98
CA GLY A 176 -21.88 8.23 3.22
C GLY A 176 -20.81 9.22 3.69
N PRO A 177 -20.50 9.31 5.00
CA PRO A 177 -19.46 10.21 5.50
C PRO A 177 -18.09 9.88 4.91
N LYS A 178 -17.23 10.90 4.78
CA LYS A 178 -15.86 10.72 4.26
C LYS A 178 -14.82 10.61 5.38
N GLU A 179 -15.24 10.94 6.59
CA GLU A 179 -14.50 10.86 7.85
C GLU A 179 -14.25 9.40 8.23
N ALA A 180 -13.13 9.12 8.89
CA ALA A 180 -12.77 7.75 9.26
C ALA A 180 -13.38 7.31 10.60
N GLU A 181 -13.63 8.30 11.45
CA GLU A 181 -14.09 8.18 12.84
C GLU A 181 -15.37 7.34 12.95
N PRO A 182 -16.43 7.57 12.15
CA PRO A 182 -17.65 6.76 12.23
C PRO A 182 -17.43 5.28 11.91
N TYR A 183 -16.59 4.99 10.92
CA TYR A 183 -16.29 3.61 10.51
C TYR A 183 -15.46 2.87 11.57
N VAL A 184 -14.53 3.57 12.21
CA VAL A 184 -13.69 3.00 13.27
C VAL A 184 -14.48 2.78 14.54
N ASP A 185 -15.33 3.72 14.95
CA ASP A 185 -16.20 3.55 16.12
C ASP A 185 -17.19 2.39 15.88
N PHE A 186 -17.75 2.28 14.67
CA PHE A 186 -18.60 1.15 14.30
C PHE A 186 -17.85 -0.19 14.32
N TRP A 187 -16.62 -0.24 13.79
CA TRP A 187 -15.75 -1.41 13.91
C TRP A 187 -15.50 -1.76 15.38
N ASN A 188 -15.19 -0.78 16.22
CA ASN A 188 -14.85 -1.02 17.63
C ASN A 188 -16.03 -1.56 18.45
N LEU A 189 -17.26 -1.15 18.11
CA LEU A 189 -18.48 -1.76 18.65
C LEU A 189 -18.62 -3.22 18.20
N PHE A 190 -18.46 -3.48 16.90
CA PHE A 190 -18.47 -4.84 16.35
C PHE A 190 -17.37 -5.73 16.98
N ALA A 191 -16.17 -5.18 17.15
CA ALA A 191 -15.02 -5.86 17.72
C ALA A 191 -15.22 -6.20 19.20
N ALA A 192 -15.85 -5.30 19.97
CA ALA A 192 -16.25 -5.57 21.34
C ALA A 192 -17.27 -6.71 21.43
N GLU A 193 -18.26 -6.73 20.52
CA GLU A 193 -19.31 -7.74 20.47
C GLU A 193 -18.78 -9.12 20.06
N LYS A 194 -17.88 -9.16 19.07
CA LYS A 194 -17.42 -10.41 18.44
C LYS A 194 -16.06 -10.91 18.94
N GLY A 195 -15.40 -10.18 19.84
CA GLY A 195 -14.11 -10.58 20.41
C GLY A 195 -12.92 -10.47 19.46
N VAL A 196 -12.99 -9.61 18.43
CA VAL A 196 -11.89 -9.37 17.47
C VAL A 196 -11.09 -8.11 17.84
N PRO A 197 -9.88 -7.90 17.30
CA PRO A 197 -9.03 -6.77 17.68
C PRO A 197 -9.66 -5.39 17.41
N LYS A 198 -9.65 -4.52 18.43
CA LYS A 198 -10.06 -3.12 18.31
C LYS A 198 -8.99 -2.25 17.65
N VAL A 199 -9.44 -1.23 16.94
CA VAL A 199 -8.60 -0.14 16.44
C VAL A 199 -8.36 0.85 17.57
N ARG A 200 -7.09 1.08 17.92
CA ARG A 200 -6.69 2.10 18.91
C ARG A 200 -6.52 3.47 18.27
N ASP A 201 -5.68 3.54 17.24
CA ASP A 201 -5.30 4.80 16.59
C ASP A 201 -5.74 4.85 15.13
N ILE A 202 -6.39 5.94 14.73
CA ILE A 202 -6.72 6.18 13.32
C ILE A 202 -5.50 6.80 12.62
N THR A 203 -4.55 5.93 12.27
CA THR A 203 -3.32 6.36 11.58
C THR A 203 -3.62 6.91 10.19
N ARG A 204 -2.73 7.77 9.68
CA ARG A 204 -2.85 8.32 8.31
C ARG A 204 -2.96 7.24 7.23
N LYS A 205 -2.29 6.10 7.39
CA LYS A 205 -2.39 4.97 6.46
C LYS A 205 -3.79 4.34 6.47
N ARG A 206 -4.39 4.16 7.65
CA ARG A 206 -5.78 3.67 7.78
C ARG A 206 -6.76 4.63 7.12
N ARG A 207 -6.62 5.95 7.36
CA ARG A 207 -7.45 6.98 6.71
C ARG A 207 -7.35 6.89 5.19
N GLN A 208 -6.13 6.79 4.64
CA GLN A 208 -5.93 6.73 3.19
C GLN A 208 -6.54 5.46 2.58
N LYS A 209 -6.30 4.30 3.19
CA LYS A 209 -6.86 3.03 2.72
C LYS A 209 -8.38 3.04 2.76
N LEU A 210 -8.95 3.46 3.89
CA LEU A 210 -10.40 3.60 4.02
C LEU A 210 -10.97 4.58 2.99
N LYS A 211 -10.33 5.74 2.77
CA LYS A 211 -10.75 6.72 1.76
C LYS A 211 -10.77 6.13 0.35
N VAL A 212 -9.75 5.33 -0.01
CA VAL A 212 -9.75 4.61 -1.29
C VAL A 212 -10.94 3.66 -1.37
N ARG A 213 -11.18 2.86 -0.33
CA ARG A 213 -12.32 1.94 -0.27
C ARG A 213 -13.67 2.66 -0.36
N LEU A 214 -13.86 3.78 0.32
CA LEU A 214 -15.09 4.58 0.28
C LEU A 214 -15.39 5.16 -1.11
N GLY A 215 -14.38 5.30 -1.97
CA GLY A 215 -14.57 5.68 -3.38
C GLY A 215 -15.00 4.53 -4.30
N GLU A 216 -14.91 3.28 -3.84
CA GLU A 216 -15.26 2.11 -4.63
C GLU A 216 -16.77 1.83 -4.50
N LYS A 217 -17.48 1.73 -5.64
CA LYS A 217 -18.95 1.57 -5.68
C LYS A 217 -19.45 0.35 -4.90
N SER A 218 -18.66 -0.72 -4.85
CA SER A 218 -19.02 -1.98 -4.19
C SER A 218 -18.74 -1.98 -2.69
N PHE A 219 -18.04 -0.98 -2.16
CA PHE A 219 -17.64 -0.96 -0.77
C PHE A 219 -18.80 -0.51 0.12
N ASN A 220 -19.42 -1.48 0.80
CA ASN A 220 -20.49 -1.22 1.76
C ASN A 220 -20.09 -1.74 3.15
N PHE A 221 -19.53 -0.86 3.98
CA PHE A 221 -18.98 -1.24 5.28
C PHE A 221 -20.01 -1.89 6.22
N CYS A 222 -21.24 -1.38 6.25
CA CYS A 222 -22.31 -1.95 7.05
C CYS A 222 -22.65 -3.38 6.62
N ASN A 223 -22.73 -3.65 5.31
CA ASN A 223 -23.00 -4.98 4.80
C ASN A 223 -21.81 -5.93 5.03
N ILE A 224 -20.58 -5.44 4.86
CA ILE A 224 -19.35 -6.21 5.16
C ILE A 224 -19.38 -6.70 6.60
N LEU A 225 -19.65 -5.83 7.59
CA LEU A 225 -19.69 -6.26 8.99
C LEU A 225 -20.89 -7.17 9.31
N LYS A 226 -22.03 -6.96 8.65
CA LYS A 226 -23.18 -7.87 8.76
C LYS A 226 -22.82 -9.28 8.30
N MET A 227 -22.21 -9.41 7.13
CA MET A 227 -21.80 -10.71 6.57
C MET A 227 -20.66 -11.33 7.39
N ALA A 228 -19.65 -10.54 7.78
CA ALA A 228 -18.56 -11.02 8.61
C ALA A 228 -19.05 -11.52 9.98
N GLY A 229 -20.05 -10.85 10.58
CA GLY A 229 -20.64 -11.23 11.86
C GLY A 229 -21.35 -12.59 11.87
N ASN A 230 -21.66 -13.14 10.69
CA ASN A 230 -22.26 -14.47 10.49
C ASN A 230 -21.23 -15.55 10.13
N SER A 231 -19.95 -15.17 9.92
CA SER A 231 -18.90 -16.11 9.56
C SER A 231 -18.08 -16.53 10.78
N GLU A 232 -18.31 -17.76 11.26
CA GLU A 232 -17.49 -18.34 12.32
C GLU A 232 -16.01 -18.44 11.90
N PHE A 233 -15.74 -18.69 10.62
CA PHE A 233 -14.38 -18.75 10.08
C PHE A 233 -13.64 -17.43 10.23
N LEU A 234 -14.25 -16.30 9.85
CA LEU A 234 -13.59 -14.99 10.01
C LEU A 234 -13.35 -14.66 11.48
N LEU A 235 -14.34 -14.92 12.33
CA LEU A 235 -14.30 -14.54 13.74
C LEU A 235 -13.35 -15.42 14.58
N SER A 236 -13.07 -16.65 14.16
CA SER A 236 -12.16 -17.58 14.86
C SER A 236 -10.68 -17.31 14.59
N HIS A 237 -10.33 -16.46 13.63
CA HIS A 237 -8.95 -16.23 13.24
C HIS A 237 -8.44 -14.83 13.62
N GLY A 238 -7.29 -14.79 14.31
CA GLY A 238 -6.68 -13.54 14.76
C GLY A 238 -6.16 -12.60 13.65
N TRP A 239 -6.19 -13.03 12.38
CA TRP A 239 -5.83 -12.17 11.25
C TRP A 239 -7.00 -11.30 10.78
N PHE A 240 -8.25 -11.62 11.15
CA PHE A 240 -9.41 -10.82 10.77
C PHE A 240 -9.49 -9.56 11.64
N ALA A 241 -9.17 -8.43 11.02
CA ALA A 241 -9.13 -7.13 11.68
C ALA A 241 -9.57 -6.02 10.72
N PHE A 242 -9.83 -4.82 11.25
CA PHE A 242 -10.17 -3.63 10.47
C PHE A 242 -9.20 -3.40 9.31
N ASP A 243 -7.90 -3.48 9.59
CA ASP A 243 -6.84 -3.28 8.58
C ASP A 243 -6.94 -4.29 7.44
N TRP A 244 -7.32 -5.54 7.73
CA TRP A 244 -7.45 -6.57 6.71
C TRP A 244 -8.60 -6.26 5.75
N ILE A 245 -9.73 -5.76 6.25
CA ILE A 245 -10.90 -5.39 5.44
C ILE A 245 -10.55 -4.28 4.45
N ILE A 246 -9.76 -3.28 4.88
CA ILE A 246 -9.45 -2.10 4.07
C ILE A 246 -8.13 -2.20 3.30
N GLU A 247 -7.35 -3.28 3.45
CA GLU A 247 -6.01 -3.42 2.88
C GLU A 247 -6.01 -3.30 1.35
N ASN A 248 -6.89 -4.05 0.70
CA ASN A 248 -7.07 -4.10 -0.75
C ASN A 248 -8.57 -4.22 -1.11
N ASP A 249 -8.88 -4.15 -2.40
CA ASP A 249 -10.24 -4.30 -2.94
C ASP A 249 -10.77 -5.72 -2.79
N SER A 250 -9.91 -6.72 -2.96
CA SER A 250 -10.25 -8.13 -3.00
C SER A 250 -10.74 -8.67 -1.65
N ASN A 251 -10.23 -8.17 -0.53
CA ASN A 251 -10.52 -8.72 0.79
C ASN A 251 -11.99 -8.52 1.20
N TYR A 252 -12.50 -7.29 1.10
CA TYR A 252 -13.91 -7.03 1.41
C TYR A 252 -14.83 -7.65 0.36
N LEU A 253 -14.41 -7.71 -0.91
CA LEU A 253 -15.17 -8.37 -1.97
C LEU A 253 -15.38 -9.86 -1.65
N LYS A 254 -14.36 -10.58 -1.18
CA LYS A 254 -14.52 -11.98 -0.76
C LYS A 254 -15.58 -12.16 0.33
N ILE A 255 -15.74 -11.18 1.22
CA ILE A 255 -16.81 -11.20 2.23
C ILE A 255 -18.17 -11.02 1.54
N LEU A 256 -18.30 -10.02 0.67
CA LEU A 256 -19.53 -9.71 -0.06
C LEU A 256 -19.96 -10.80 -1.04
N GLU A 257 -18.99 -11.50 -1.64
CA GLU A 257 -19.18 -12.68 -2.50
C GLU A 257 -19.61 -13.92 -1.73
N GLY A 258 -19.53 -13.89 -0.40
CA GLY A 258 -19.95 -15.00 0.46
C GLY A 258 -18.90 -16.11 0.62
N ASN A 259 -17.63 -15.87 0.25
CA ASN A 259 -16.56 -16.88 0.34
C ASN A 259 -16.32 -17.39 1.77
N TYR A 260 -16.81 -16.66 2.77
CA TYR A 260 -16.69 -16.99 4.19
C TYR A 260 -18.03 -17.32 4.86
N GLN A 261 -19.13 -17.40 4.10
CA GLN A 261 -20.42 -17.82 4.65
C GLN A 261 -20.47 -19.35 4.80
N PRO A 262 -21.20 -19.87 5.80
CA PRO A 262 -21.42 -21.30 5.91
C PRO A 262 -22.07 -21.81 4.62
N LYS A 263 -21.42 -22.80 3.98
CA LYS A 263 -22.03 -23.50 2.85
C LYS A 263 -23.19 -24.31 3.39
N GLU A 264 -24.40 -24.07 2.86
CA GLU A 264 -25.53 -24.96 3.13
C GLU A 264 -25.10 -26.38 2.72
N LYS A 265 -25.11 -27.30 3.70
CA LYS A 265 -24.95 -28.72 3.40
C LYS A 265 -26.18 -29.14 2.61
N ASN A 266 -26.03 -29.39 1.32
CA ASN A 266 -27.01 -30.18 0.58
C ASN A 266 -26.98 -31.61 1.12
N ASP A 267 -27.75 -31.86 2.18
CA ASP A 267 -28.10 -33.19 2.66
C ASP A 267 -29.10 -33.83 1.69
N GLN A 268 -28.63 -34.26 0.52
CA GLN A 268 -29.29 -35.25 -0.33
C GLN A 268 -28.25 -36.13 -1.02
N LYS A 269 -27.75 -37.12 -0.28
CA LYS A 269 -27.37 -38.41 -0.85
C LYS A 269 -28.23 -39.46 -0.18
N GLU A 270 -29.40 -39.73 -0.76
CA GLU A 270 -30.10 -40.99 -0.49
C GLU A 270 -29.13 -42.15 -0.76
N PRO A 271 -29.06 -43.17 0.11
CA PRO A 271 -28.21 -44.32 -0.13
C PRO A 271 -28.74 -45.10 -1.34
N VAL A 272 -27.96 -45.12 -2.42
CA VAL A 272 -28.19 -46.00 -3.57
C VAL A 272 -28.17 -47.43 -3.06
N LYS A 273 -29.34 -48.08 -3.06
CA LYS A 273 -29.50 -49.50 -2.74
C LYS A 273 -28.64 -50.32 -3.70
N SER A 274 -27.67 -51.04 -3.15
CA SER A 274 -26.84 -52.00 -3.89
C SER A 274 -27.72 -53.13 -4.46
N PRO A 275 -27.54 -53.54 -5.73
CA PRO A 275 -28.31 -54.66 -6.27
C PRO A 275 -27.89 -55.98 -5.60
N LYS A 276 -28.88 -56.78 -5.20
CA LYS A 276 -28.70 -58.14 -4.68
C LYS A 276 -28.05 -59.00 -5.77
N ILE A 277 -26.83 -59.47 -5.50
CA ILE A 277 -26.21 -60.56 -6.26
C ILE A 277 -26.95 -61.84 -5.89
N VAL A 278 -27.74 -62.38 -6.82
CA VAL A 278 -28.29 -63.73 -6.75
C VAL A 278 -27.14 -64.67 -7.10
N LYS A 279 -26.64 -65.43 -6.12
CA LYS A 279 -25.86 -66.65 -6.38
C LYS A 279 -26.83 -67.83 -6.43
N ILE A 280 -26.60 -68.66 -7.45
CA ILE A 280 -27.27 -69.92 -7.80
C ILE A 280 -27.43 -70.82 -6.57
#